data_AF-A0A0F0GCD6-F1
#
_entry.id   AF-A0A0F0GCD6-F1
#
_cell.length_a   1.000
_cell.length_b   1.000
_cell.length_c   1.000
_cell.angle_alpha   90.00
_cell.angle_beta   90.00
_cell.angle_gamma   90.00
#
_symmetry.space_group_name_H-M   'P 1'
#
loop_
_entity.id
_entity.type
_entity.pdbx_description
1 polymer ?
#
loop_
_entity_poly.entity_id
_entity_poly.type
_entity_poly.pdbx_seq_one_letter_code
_entity_poly.pdbx_strand_id
1 'polypeptide(L)'
;EYGLKKDRDRKWFAGQFLWTGIDYIGEPTPYNNTFPVKSSFFGAVDTAGFPKDFYHLFRSQWSSEPMVHLLPMNWTNYKPGERVSVWAYSNADTVELFLNDKSLGERKFDTKTTTYGVKYRETTEATGDDKTVTGGRYPGSYTSPNGSAGKLHLTWLVPFQRGRLVAVAKRGGVEVARDEVRTAGDPYAIRLKADSGDGRSLAFVTAEVVDSAGVVVPDAANPITFQVANGSLAGLDNGRQESAENYQASSRTAFNGLALAMVRPGTGPAGTTVTARAPGLRDGIATFGTNGAVFGSGPVPEAAGPVGVTAASAADASYSGAPNTVPAAMLDGNASTYWSNYYLKTATGLLPQVSSAHAADWVSLSGLEGAPIRSVQASFLVNGSHALPATISVSYWNGTTFVPVGDPRIEWAPGPGQPTRIAFTPVSTGRLRLDLTSRAPRTTTGFLGIAEMSVVRQ
;
A
#
# COMPACT_ATOMS: atom_id res chain seq x y z
N GLU A 1 -1.44 -7.85 28.10
CA GLU A 1 -0.86 -9.18 28.46
C GLU A 1 -1.36 -9.71 29.80
N TYR A 2 -1.35 -8.89 30.85
CA TYR A 2 -1.86 -9.25 32.18
C TYR A 2 -3.13 -10.12 32.22
N GLY A 3 -4.23 -9.65 31.61
CA GLY A 3 -5.51 -10.38 31.59
C GLY A 3 -5.43 -11.74 30.90
N LEU A 4 -4.70 -11.81 29.77
CA LEU A 4 -4.45 -13.06 29.03
C LEU A 4 -3.71 -14.08 29.89
N LYS A 5 -2.66 -13.67 30.62
CA LYS A 5 -1.90 -14.56 31.51
C LYS A 5 -2.77 -15.06 32.66
N LYS A 6 -3.55 -14.18 33.29
CA LYS A 6 -4.41 -14.57 34.43
C LYS A 6 -5.48 -15.59 34.05
N ASP A 7 -6.12 -15.39 32.90
CA ASP A 7 -7.12 -16.29 32.34
C ASP A 7 -6.48 -17.64 31.98
N ARG A 8 -5.43 -17.61 31.16
CA ARG A 8 -4.65 -18.79 30.75
C ARG A 8 -4.15 -19.63 31.92
N ASP A 9 -3.82 -19.05 33.06
CA ASP A 9 -3.20 -19.78 34.17
C ASP A 9 -4.19 -20.38 35.17
N ARG A 10 -5.51 -20.17 35.01
CA ARG A 10 -6.55 -20.63 35.95
C ARG A 10 -7.56 -21.54 35.27
N LYS A 11 -7.45 -22.86 35.47
CA LYS A 11 -8.38 -23.85 34.89
C LYS A 11 -9.87 -23.60 35.21
N TRP A 12 -10.15 -22.99 36.35
CA TRP A 12 -11.53 -22.69 36.79
C TRP A 12 -12.05 -21.34 36.26
N PHE A 13 -11.25 -20.57 35.53
CA PHE A 13 -11.75 -19.45 34.75
C PHE A 13 -12.24 -19.99 33.41
N ALA A 14 -13.52 -19.74 33.11
CA ALA A 14 -14.11 -20.16 31.84
C ALA A 14 -13.56 -19.35 30.65
N GLY A 15 -13.02 -18.16 30.92
CA GLY A 15 -12.50 -17.23 29.92
C GLY A 15 -12.63 -15.77 30.38
N GLN A 16 -12.48 -14.85 29.42
CA GLN A 16 -12.67 -13.41 29.61
C GLN A 16 -13.43 -12.79 28.44
N PHE A 17 -14.07 -11.64 28.69
CA PHE A 17 -14.62 -10.77 27.65
C PHE A 17 -13.80 -9.48 27.64
N LEU A 18 -13.10 -9.22 26.53
CA LEU A 18 -12.30 -8.01 26.36
C LEU A 18 -13.21 -6.78 26.36
N TRP A 19 -12.85 -5.76 27.13
CA TRP A 19 -13.41 -4.42 27.03
C TRP A 19 -12.46 -3.53 26.21
N THR A 20 -12.69 -3.29 24.93
CA THR A 20 -13.71 -3.88 24.04
C THR A 20 -13.05 -4.54 22.82
N GLY A 21 -13.82 -5.27 22.02
CA GLY A 21 -13.33 -5.74 20.72
C GLY A 21 -13.09 -4.59 19.74
N ILE A 22 -14.08 -3.72 19.60
CA ILE A 22 -14.09 -2.57 18.69
C ILE A 22 -14.35 -1.31 19.52
N ASP A 23 -13.72 -0.20 19.15
CA ASP A 23 -14.06 1.10 19.71
C ASP A 23 -15.52 1.49 19.41
N TYR A 24 -16.07 2.38 20.23
CA TYR A 24 -17.43 2.89 20.11
C TYR A 24 -17.47 4.41 20.42
N ILE A 25 -18.55 5.07 19.98
CA ILE A 25 -18.75 6.50 20.24
C ILE A 25 -19.14 6.69 21.72
N GLY A 26 -18.63 7.76 22.35
CA GLY A 26 -18.76 8.03 23.76
C GLY A 26 -17.63 7.45 24.61
N GLU A 27 -17.74 7.61 25.93
CA GLU A 27 -16.81 7.08 26.94
C GLU A 27 -15.31 7.21 26.59
N PRO A 28 -14.81 8.43 26.31
CA PRO A 28 -13.41 8.66 25.89
C PRO A 28 -12.41 8.56 27.04
N THR A 29 -12.60 7.65 28.00
CA THR A 29 -11.69 7.48 29.15
C THR A 29 -10.26 7.22 28.66
N PRO A 30 -9.24 7.88 29.24
CA PRO A 30 -9.27 8.70 30.46
C PRO A 30 -9.67 10.18 30.25
N TYR A 31 -9.94 10.61 29.03
CA TYR A 31 -10.27 11.99 28.65
C TYR A 31 -11.75 12.34 28.84
N ASN A 32 -12.31 11.95 29.98
CA ASN A 32 -13.71 12.25 30.32
C ASN A 32 -13.91 13.77 30.34
N ASN A 33 -15.01 14.25 29.75
CA ASN A 33 -15.35 15.67 29.61
C ASN A 33 -14.33 16.54 28.85
N THR A 34 -13.47 15.93 28.01
CA THR A 34 -12.46 16.66 27.21
C THR A 34 -12.85 16.66 25.73
N PHE A 35 -13.61 17.66 25.29
CA PHE A 35 -13.89 17.83 23.85
C PHE A 35 -12.62 18.34 23.11
N PRO A 36 -12.29 17.87 21.89
CA PRO A 36 -13.10 17.08 20.95
C PRO A 36 -13.04 15.55 21.10
N VAL A 37 -12.44 15.01 22.16
CA VAL A 37 -12.36 13.56 22.38
C VAL A 37 -13.76 13.01 22.65
N LYS A 38 -14.25 12.15 21.76
CA LYS A 38 -15.67 11.76 21.74
C LYS A 38 -15.94 10.28 21.48
N SER A 39 -14.91 9.45 21.35
CA SER A 39 -15.05 7.99 21.24
C SER A 39 -14.01 7.26 22.09
N SER A 40 -14.25 5.99 22.34
CA SER A 40 -13.45 5.15 23.22
C SER A 40 -12.04 4.89 22.68
N PHE A 41 -11.13 4.51 23.57
CA PHE A 41 -9.78 4.04 23.22
C PHE A 41 -9.58 2.53 23.47
N PHE A 42 -10.59 1.85 24.00
CA PHE A 42 -10.50 0.50 24.55
C PHE A 42 -10.40 -0.62 23.50
N GLY A 43 -10.92 -0.38 22.30
CA GLY A 43 -11.08 -1.38 21.26
C GLY A 43 -9.74 -1.87 20.70
N ALA A 44 -9.62 -3.18 20.50
CA ALA A 44 -8.53 -3.78 19.70
C ALA A 44 -8.56 -3.33 18.24
N VAL A 45 -9.75 -3.00 17.76
CA VAL A 45 -10.04 -2.42 16.46
C VAL A 45 -10.67 -1.04 16.68
N ASP A 46 -10.35 -0.06 15.83
CA ASP A 46 -10.98 1.26 15.91
C ASP A 46 -12.42 1.28 15.34
N THR A 47 -13.11 2.42 15.40
CA THR A 47 -14.50 2.55 14.90
C THR A 47 -14.62 2.39 13.38
N ALA A 48 -13.53 2.58 12.64
CA ALA A 48 -13.47 2.39 11.20
C ALA A 48 -13.14 0.93 10.81
N GLY A 49 -12.96 0.05 11.78
CA GLY A 49 -12.64 -1.36 11.53
C GLY A 49 -11.15 -1.62 11.29
N PHE A 50 -10.28 -0.63 11.52
CA PHE A 50 -8.84 -0.82 11.37
C PHE A 50 -8.24 -1.44 12.64
N PRO A 51 -7.53 -2.59 12.53
CA PRO A 51 -6.86 -3.20 13.68
C PRO A 51 -5.77 -2.29 14.23
N LYS A 52 -5.73 -2.15 15.56
CA LYS A 52 -4.58 -1.56 16.27
C LYS A 52 -3.54 -2.65 16.55
N ASP A 53 -2.31 -2.26 16.87
CA ASP A 53 -1.23 -3.22 17.18
C ASP A 53 -1.63 -4.34 18.14
N PHE A 54 -2.36 -4.00 19.21
CA PHE A 54 -2.69 -4.99 20.24
C PHE A 54 -3.80 -5.99 19.82
N TYR A 55 -4.51 -5.77 18.71
CA TYR A 55 -5.32 -6.83 18.08
C TYR A 55 -4.46 -8.06 17.78
N HIS A 56 -3.23 -7.83 17.30
CA HIS A 56 -2.31 -8.90 16.91
C HIS A 56 -1.73 -9.64 18.11
N LEU A 57 -1.68 -9.02 19.30
CA LEU A 57 -1.39 -9.73 20.55
C LEU A 57 -2.45 -10.83 20.78
N PHE A 58 -3.74 -10.51 20.72
CA PHE A 58 -4.80 -11.51 20.88
C PHE A 58 -4.73 -12.60 19.81
N ARG A 59 -4.49 -12.22 18.53
CA ARG A 59 -4.32 -13.19 17.44
C ARG A 59 -3.15 -14.16 17.72
N SER A 60 -2.03 -13.68 18.26
CA SER A 60 -0.88 -14.53 18.61
C SER A 60 -1.17 -15.53 19.74
N GLN A 61 -2.13 -15.25 20.62
CA GLN A 61 -2.45 -16.12 21.76
C GLN A 61 -3.63 -17.06 21.46
N TRP A 62 -4.57 -16.64 20.61
CA TRP A 62 -5.83 -17.35 20.39
C TRP A 62 -5.95 -18.04 19.03
N SER A 63 -4.98 -17.84 18.11
CA SER A 63 -4.95 -18.52 16.81
C SER A 63 -3.79 -19.53 16.72
N SER A 64 -4.04 -20.63 16.00
CA SER A 64 -3.02 -21.62 15.62
C SER A 64 -2.31 -21.32 14.29
N GLU A 65 -2.92 -20.48 13.45
CA GLU A 65 -2.37 -20.04 12.16
C GLU A 65 -1.03 -19.33 12.39
N PRO A 66 0.08 -19.77 11.77
CA PRO A 66 1.38 -19.11 11.91
C PRO A 66 1.29 -17.62 11.59
N MET A 67 1.75 -16.77 12.51
CA MET A 67 1.73 -15.33 12.32
C MET A 67 2.89 -14.62 13.03
N VAL A 68 3.23 -13.44 12.53
CA VAL A 68 4.04 -12.44 13.21
C VAL A 68 3.50 -11.05 12.86
N HIS A 69 3.56 -10.12 13.81
CA HIS A 69 3.19 -8.72 13.64
C HIS A 69 4.23 -7.83 14.33
N LEU A 70 4.81 -6.90 13.58
CA LEU A 70 5.75 -5.90 14.06
C LEU A 70 5.03 -4.67 14.59
N LEU A 71 5.51 -4.17 15.73
CA LEU A 71 5.13 -2.86 16.23
C LEU A 71 6.36 -2.08 16.73
N PRO A 72 6.36 -0.74 16.58
CA PRO A 72 5.29 0.09 16.05
C PRO A 72 5.08 -0.08 14.53
N MET A 73 3.82 0.05 14.06
CA MET A 73 3.48 0.03 12.63
C MET A 73 4.03 1.24 11.85
N ASN A 74 4.58 2.24 12.56
CA ASN A 74 5.28 3.37 11.99
C ASN A 74 6.79 3.08 12.01
N TRP A 75 7.46 3.19 10.85
CA TRP A 75 8.93 3.17 10.74
C TRP A 75 9.44 4.37 9.92
N THR A 76 8.87 5.55 10.15
CA THR A 76 9.12 6.76 9.35
C THR A 76 9.58 7.95 10.19
N ASN A 77 8.92 8.20 11.33
CA ASN A 77 8.97 9.51 12.00
C ASN A 77 9.99 9.60 13.15
N TYR A 78 10.96 8.70 13.18
CA TYR A 78 12.02 8.68 14.20
C TYR A 78 13.25 9.44 13.73
N LYS A 79 14.03 9.95 14.68
CA LYS A 79 15.31 10.58 14.36
C LYS A 79 16.33 9.50 13.97
N PRO A 80 17.20 9.74 12.97
CA PRO A 80 18.30 8.81 12.67
C PRO A 80 19.09 8.43 13.93
N GLY A 81 19.23 7.13 14.19
CA GLY A 81 19.91 6.59 15.37
C GLY A 81 19.09 6.56 16.66
N GLU A 82 17.86 7.08 16.68
CA GLU A 82 16.95 6.99 17.82
C GLU A 82 16.69 5.52 18.17
N ARG A 83 16.76 5.16 19.46
CA ARG A 83 16.57 3.78 19.90
C ARG A 83 15.08 3.47 20.02
N VAL A 84 14.52 2.82 19.01
CA VAL A 84 13.10 2.43 18.96
C VAL A 84 12.93 1.05 19.59
N SER A 85 11.94 0.94 20.49
CA SER A 85 11.53 -0.35 21.05
C SER A 85 10.64 -1.05 20.02
N VAL A 86 11.19 -2.06 19.36
CA VAL A 86 10.49 -2.87 18.34
C VAL A 86 10.03 -4.15 19.00
N TRP A 87 8.73 -4.44 18.94
CA TRP A 87 8.16 -5.69 19.43
C TRP A 87 7.66 -6.55 18.28
N ALA A 88 7.58 -7.86 18.54
CA ALA A 88 6.91 -8.80 17.66
C ALA A 88 5.89 -9.62 18.46
N TYR A 89 4.62 -9.57 18.06
CA TYR A 89 3.61 -10.53 18.47
C TYR A 89 3.66 -11.73 17.51
N SER A 90 3.83 -12.93 18.03
CA SER A 90 3.90 -14.14 17.19
C SER A 90 3.54 -15.39 17.99
N ASN A 91 3.03 -16.41 17.30
CA ASN A 91 2.81 -17.75 17.84
C ASN A 91 3.85 -18.78 17.34
N ALA A 92 4.92 -18.31 16.70
CA ALA A 92 6.04 -19.12 16.23
C ALA A 92 7.04 -19.46 17.37
N ASP A 93 8.04 -20.31 17.08
CA ASP A 93 9.09 -20.66 18.05
C ASP A 93 10.06 -19.50 18.24
N THR A 94 10.52 -18.96 17.12
CA THR A 94 11.50 -17.88 17.06
C THR A 94 11.07 -16.83 16.06
N VAL A 95 11.57 -15.61 16.24
CA VAL A 95 11.48 -14.52 15.28
C VAL A 95 12.86 -13.92 15.12
N GLU A 96 13.30 -13.80 13.87
CA GLU A 96 14.51 -13.07 13.52
C GLU A 96 14.14 -11.73 12.90
N LEU A 97 14.74 -10.66 13.42
CA LEU A 97 14.50 -9.30 12.99
C LEU A 97 15.62 -8.86 12.05
N PHE A 98 15.27 -8.22 10.93
CA PHE A 98 16.22 -7.67 9.96
C PHE A 98 15.93 -6.19 9.75
N LEU A 99 16.99 -5.38 9.70
CA LEU A 99 16.93 -3.98 9.26
C LEU A 99 17.82 -3.82 8.04
N ASN A 100 17.23 -3.45 6.90
CA ASN A 100 17.92 -3.33 5.62
C ASN A 100 18.75 -4.59 5.30
N ASP A 101 18.07 -5.74 5.39
CA ASP A 101 18.60 -7.09 5.15
C ASP A 101 19.74 -7.54 6.09
N LYS A 102 20.10 -6.72 7.08
CA LYS A 102 21.03 -7.09 8.16
C LYS A 102 20.27 -7.65 9.35
N SER A 103 20.61 -8.87 9.75
CA SER A 103 20.05 -9.48 10.96
C SER A 103 20.41 -8.67 12.21
N LEU A 104 19.40 -8.43 13.05
CA LEU A 104 19.48 -7.83 14.38
C LEU A 104 19.38 -8.91 15.48
N GLY A 105 19.45 -10.18 15.09
CA GLY A 105 19.43 -11.33 15.97
C GLY A 105 18.04 -11.95 16.14
N GLU A 106 18.07 -13.27 16.32
CA GLU A 106 16.90 -14.09 16.59
C GLU A 106 16.51 -14.03 18.07
N ARG A 107 15.21 -13.96 18.34
CA ARG A 107 14.63 -14.08 19.68
C ARG A 107 13.66 -15.26 19.69
N LYS A 108 13.50 -15.88 20.85
CA LYS A 108 12.66 -17.07 21.03
C LYS A 108 11.67 -16.90 22.16
N PHE A 109 10.54 -17.58 22.04
CA PHE A 109 9.70 -17.86 23.20
C PHE A 109 10.14 -19.14 23.88
N ASP A 110 9.88 -19.23 25.19
CA ASP A 110 9.99 -20.49 25.91
C ASP A 110 8.63 -21.19 25.90
N THR A 111 8.65 -22.50 25.63
CA THR A 111 7.46 -23.34 25.79
C THR A 111 7.31 -23.69 27.26
N LYS A 112 6.21 -23.26 27.85
CA LYS A 112 5.87 -23.47 29.26
C LYS A 112 4.58 -24.27 29.37
N THR A 113 4.31 -24.77 30.56
CA THR A 113 3.12 -25.56 30.86
C THR A 113 2.41 -24.97 32.06
N THR A 114 1.09 -24.79 31.96
CA THR A 114 0.26 -24.39 33.11
C THR A 114 0.30 -25.48 34.19
N THR A 115 -0.12 -25.17 35.41
CA THR A 115 -0.22 -26.16 36.50
C THR A 115 -1.20 -27.29 36.23
N TYR A 116 -1.99 -27.18 35.15
CA TYR A 116 -2.97 -28.16 34.73
C TYR A 116 -2.70 -28.73 33.32
N GLY A 117 -1.48 -28.58 32.81
CA GLY A 117 -0.98 -29.36 31.67
C GLY A 117 -1.12 -28.71 30.28
N VAL A 118 -1.58 -27.46 30.17
CA VAL A 118 -1.71 -26.77 28.87
C VAL A 118 -0.39 -26.09 28.51
N LYS A 119 0.11 -26.35 27.29
CA LYS A 119 1.32 -25.70 26.78
C LYS A 119 1.02 -24.29 26.27
N TYR A 120 1.94 -23.37 26.51
CA TYR A 120 1.88 -22.00 26.02
C TYR A 120 3.27 -21.43 25.76
N ARG A 121 3.33 -20.28 25.09
CA ARG A 121 4.57 -19.56 24.76
C ARG A 121 4.66 -18.26 25.53
N GLU A 122 5.80 -18.02 26.16
CA GLU A 122 6.07 -16.81 26.94
C GLU A 122 7.59 -16.70 27.14
N THR A 123 8.15 -15.49 27.11
CA THR A 123 9.59 -15.29 27.33
C THR A 123 10.00 -15.52 28.80
N THR A 124 11.27 -15.62 29.13
CA THR A 124 11.72 -15.56 30.54
C THR A 124 11.81 -14.14 31.11
N GLU A 125 11.69 -13.10 30.28
CA GLU A 125 11.88 -11.71 30.70
C GLU A 125 10.61 -11.15 31.35
N ALA A 126 10.74 -10.61 32.56
CA ALA A 126 9.61 -10.05 33.29
C ALA A 126 8.89 -8.93 32.52
N THR A 127 7.56 -8.89 32.59
CA THR A 127 6.74 -7.95 31.80
C THR A 127 6.72 -6.52 32.31
N GLY A 128 6.70 -6.32 33.62
CA GLY A 128 6.48 -4.99 34.21
C GLY A 128 5.09 -4.40 33.91
N ASP A 129 4.10 -5.22 33.57
CA ASP A 129 2.78 -4.81 33.05
C ASP A 129 1.72 -4.55 34.12
N ASP A 130 2.00 -4.78 35.41
CA ASP A 130 1.07 -4.57 36.52
C ASP A 130 1.70 -3.73 37.64
N LYS A 131 1.42 -2.42 37.61
CA LYS A 131 1.89 -1.46 38.62
C LYS A 131 1.31 -1.70 40.01
N THR A 132 0.28 -2.53 40.15
CA THR A 132 -0.32 -2.85 41.46
C THR A 132 0.40 -3.99 42.17
N VAL A 133 1.23 -4.77 41.45
CA VAL A 133 2.08 -5.80 42.05
C VAL A 133 3.36 -5.15 42.54
N THR A 134 3.48 -4.90 43.84
CA THR A 134 4.63 -4.20 44.43
C THR A 134 5.62 -5.11 45.17
N GLY A 135 5.28 -6.41 45.35
CA GLY A 135 6.11 -7.38 46.06
C GLY A 135 6.45 -8.63 45.25
N GLY A 136 7.27 -9.51 45.82
CA GLY A 136 7.70 -10.78 45.21
C GLY A 136 8.98 -10.67 44.36
N ARG A 137 9.33 -11.76 43.66
CA ARG A 137 10.57 -11.84 42.85
C ARG A 137 10.56 -10.91 41.64
N TYR A 138 9.39 -10.63 41.08
CA TYR A 138 9.21 -9.76 39.91
C TYR A 138 8.19 -8.66 40.20
N PRO A 139 8.54 -7.65 41.03
CA PRO A 139 7.68 -6.49 41.24
C PRO A 139 7.30 -5.85 39.90
N GLY A 140 6.06 -5.38 39.80
CA GLY A 140 5.49 -4.82 38.58
C GLY A 140 4.95 -5.88 37.61
N SER A 141 5.07 -7.18 37.89
CA SER A 141 4.69 -8.24 36.94
C SER A 141 3.78 -9.28 37.57
N TYR A 142 2.75 -9.71 36.84
CA TYR A 142 2.02 -10.91 37.22
C TYR A 142 2.94 -12.14 37.17
N THR A 143 3.02 -12.88 38.28
CA THR A 143 3.72 -14.16 38.34
C THR A 143 2.70 -15.32 38.27
N SER A 144 2.81 -16.13 37.22
CA SER A 144 2.07 -17.37 37.01
C SER A 144 2.30 -18.36 38.17
N PRO A 145 1.35 -19.26 38.45
CA PRO A 145 1.51 -20.28 39.52
C PRO A 145 2.71 -21.22 39.34
N ASN A 146 3.24 -21.35 38.13
CA ASN A 146 4.46 -22.09 37.83
C ASN A 146 5.75 -21.25 37.97
N GLY A 147 5.66 -20.02 38.50
CA GLY A 147 6.79 -19.11 38.75
C GLY A 147 7.21 -18.23 37.58
N SER A 148 6.50 -18.29 36.45
CA SER A 148 6.77 -17.47 35.26
C SER A 148 6.25 -16.04 35.38
N ALA A 149 6.93 -15.04 34.82
CA ALA A 149 6.46 -13.64 34.80
C ALA A 149 6.68 -12.96 33.44
N GLY A 150 6.77 -13.77 32.39
CA GLY A 150 7.31 -13.42 31.10
C GLY A 150 6.39 -12.66 30.15
N LYS A 151 6.99 -12.03 29.14
CA LYS A 151 6.29 -11.33 28.04
C LYS A 151 5.63 -12.28 27.06
N LEU A 152 4.51 -11.85 26.51
CA LEU A 152 3.80 -12.48 25.38
C LEU A 152 4.26 -11.94 24.02
N HIS A 153 5.31 -11.12 24.00
CA HIS A 153 5.96 -10.60 22.81
C HIS A 153 7.49 -10.73 22.91
N LEU A 154 8.16 -10.60 21.77
CA LEU A 154 9.61 -10.49 21.68
C LEU A 154 9.98 -9.02 21.50
N THR A 155 11.12 -8.59 22.05
CA THR A 155 11.56 -7.17 22.03
C THR A 155 12.97 -7.03 21.47
N TRP A 156 13.18 -5.97 20.70
CA TRP A 156 14.48 -5.44 20.29
C TRP A 156 14.52 -3.95 20.56
N LEU A 157 15.72 -3.44 20.83
CA LEU A 157 15.97 -2.00 20.92
C LEU A 157 16.82 -1.60 19.71
N VAL A 158 16.17 -1.07 18.68
CA VAL A 158 16.74 -0.90 17.34
C VAL A 158 17.08 0.56 17.09
N PRO A 159 18.33 0.92 16.75
CA PRO A 159 18.64 2.27 16.30
C PRO A 159 17.95 2.51 14.95
N PHE A 160 17.13 3.54 14.87
CA PHE A 160 16.36 3.85 13.68
C PHE A 160 17.28 4.15 12.49
N GLN A 161 17.04 3.43 11.40
CA GLN A 161 17.56 3.73 10.08
C GLN A 161 16.41 3.62 9.09
N ARG A 162 16.31 4.59 8.18
CA ARG A 162 15.33 4.54 7.09
C ARG A 162 15.53 3.27 6.26
N GLY A 163 14.43 2.68 5.80
CA GLY A 163 14.42 1.54 4.91
C GLY A 163 13.38 0.50 5.33
N ARG A 164 13.81 -0.76 5.48
CA ARG A 164 12.91 -1.92 5.63
C ARG A 164 13.23 -2.68 6.92
N LEU A 165 12.22 -2.84 7.77
CA LEU A 165 12.29 -3.66 8.98
C LEU A 165 11.40 -4.89 8.79
N VAL A 166 11.99 -6.07 8.98
CA VAL A 166 11.37 -7.36 8.64
C VAL A 166 11.45 -8.31 9.82
N ALA A 167 10.33 -8.92 10.17
CA ALA A 167 10.29 -10.03 11.10
C ALA A 167 10.05 -11.33 10.34
N VAL A 168 10.93 -12.31 10.53
CA VAL A 168 10.80 -13.66 9.98
C VAL A 168 10.51 -14.61 11.13
N ALA A 169 9.30 -15.14 11.19
CA ALA A 169 8.86 -16.10 12.21
C ALA A 169 9.16 -17.53 11.76
N LYS A 170 9.77 -18.32 12.63
CA LYS A 170 10.16 -19.69 12.33
C LYS A 170 9.55 -20.70 13.29
N ARG A 171 9.21 -21.88 12.78
CA ARG A 171 8.87 -23.07 13.58
C ARG A 171 9.81 -24.21 13.19
N GLY A 172 10.48 -24.83 14.17
CA GLY A 172 11.49 -25.84 13.90
C GLY A 172 12.62 -25.37 12.97
N GLY A 173 12.94 -24.08 12.98
CA GLY A 173 13.96 -23.45 12.11
C GLY A 173 13.50 -23.08 10.70
N VAL A 174 12.26 -23.39 10.32
CA VAL A 174 11.70 -23.08 8.98
C VAL A 174 10.82 -21.83 9.06
N GLU A 175 10.95 -20.91 8.11
CA GLU A 175 10.08 -19.73 7.97
C GLU A 175 8.62 -20.16 7.76
N VAL A 176 7.72 -19.65 8.61
CA VAL A 176 6.27 -19.94 8.56
C VAL A 176 5.41 -18.70 8.44
N ALA A 177 5.95 -17.53 8.75
CA ALA A 177 5.29 -16.25 8.59
C ALA A 177 6.33 -15.14 8.50
N ARG A 178 5.98 -14.04 7.84
CA ARG A 178 6.79 -12.84 7.78
C ARG A 178 5.91 -11.60 7.89
N ASP A 179 6.47 -10.55 8.47
CA ASP A 179 5.86 -9.24 8.52
C ASP A 179 6.89 -8.15 8.28
N GLU A 180 6.43 -7.00 7.82
CA GLU A 180 7.30 -5.96 7.29
C GLU A 180 6.71 -4.56 7.47
N VAL A 181 7.54 -3.66 7.99
CA VAL A 181 7.27 -2.23 7.99
C VAL A 181 8.36 -1.50 7.20
N ARG A 182 7.93 -0.55 6.36
CA ARG A 182 8.82 0.28 5.53
C ARG A 182 8.74 1.73 5.96
N THR A 183 9.86 2.41 5.86
CA THR A 183 9.90 3.86 5.92
C THR A 183 9.19 4.45 4.71
N ALA A 184 8.17 5.26 4.95
CA ALA A 184 7.45 5.99 3.92
C ALA A 184 8.25 7.22 3.43
N GLY A 185 8.06 7.55 2.15
CA GLY A 185 8.37 8.84 1.57
C GLY A 185 7.22 9.84 1.75
N ASP A 186 7.25 10.92 0.96
CA ASP A 186 6.22 11.96 1.00
C ASP A 186 4.88 11.44 0.43
N PRO A 187 3.73 11.90 0.94
CA PRO A 187 2.42 11.62 0.37
C PRO A 187 2.36 11.89 -1.13
N TYR A 188 1.85 10.93 -1.89
CA TYR A 188 1.85 10.97 -3.35
C TYR A 188 0.48 10.66 -3.97
N ALA A 189 -0.23 9.66 -3.44
CA ALA A 189 -1.48 9.18 -4.01
C ALA A 189 -2.46 8.69 -2.95
N ILE A 190 -3.74 8.60 -3.32
CA ILE A 190 -4.76 7.88 -2.57
C ILE A 190 -4.98 6.52 -3.22
N ARG A 191 -4.74 5.44 -2.47
CA ARG A 191 -5.08 4.07 -2.88
C ARG A 191 -6.42 3.67 -2.24
N LEU A 192 -7.38 3.26 -3.07
CA LEU A 192 -8.67 2.74 -2.59
C LEU A 192 -8.67 1.21 -2.59
N LYS A 193 -9.11 0.61 -1.49
CA LYS A 193 -9.36 -0.83 -1.34
C LYS A 193 -10.80 -1.04 -0.90
N ALA A 194 -11.62 -1.62 -1.78
CA ALA A 194 -12.98 -2.01 -1.44
C ALA A 194 -12.99 -3.44 -0.90
N ASP A 195 -13.65 -3.68 0.23
CA ASP A 195 -13.95 -5.03 0.67
C ASP A 195 -14.95 -5.68 -0.29
N SER A 196 -14.83 -7.00 -0.41
CA SER A 196 -15.54 -7.82 -1.36
C SER A 196 -17.06 -7.84 -1.19
N GLY A 197 -17.62 -7.27 -0.12
CA GLY A 197 -19.06 -7.19 0.08
C GLY A 197 -19.70 -8.59 0.09
N ASP A 198 -20.10 -9.06 1.26
CA ASP A 198 -20.78 -10.35 1.45
C ASP A 198 -22.22 -10.39 0.90
N GLY A 199 -22.53 -9.60 -0.13
CA GLY A 199 -23.88 -9.41 -0.66
C GLY A 199 -24.78 -8.54 0.23
N ARG A 200 -24.24 -7.89 1.26
CA ARG A 200 -24.99 -6.95 2.11
C ARG A 200 -24.99 -5.53 1.53
N SER A 201 -25.95 -4.72 1.99
CA SER A 201 -26.29 -3.38 1.50
C SER A 201 -25.17 -2.33 1.53
N LEU A 202 -23.96 -2.64 2.02
CA LEU A 202 -22.83 -1.72 2.16
C LEU A 202 -21.52 -2.35 1.69
N ALA A 203 -20.72 -1.56 0.97
CA ALA A 203 -19.33 -1.80 0.66
C ALA A 203 -18.45 -0.86 1.52
N PHE A 204 -17.40 -1.42 2.12
CA PHE A 204 -16.43 -0.67 2.92
C PHE A 204 -15.21 -0.39 2.05
N VAL A 205 -14.88 0.88 1.84
CA VAL A 205 -13.79 1.32 0.97
C VAL A 205 -12.74 2.04 1.80
N THR A 206 -11.62 1.38 2.07
CA THR A 206 -10.46 1.97 2.73
C THR A 206 -9.73 2.88 1.75
N ALA A 207 -9.47 4.11 2.17
CA ALA A 207 -8.59 5.06 1.50
C ALA A 207 -7.27 5.14 2.25
N GLU A 208 -6.17 4.84 1.57
CA GLU A 208 -4.82 4.90 2.10
C GLU A 208 -4.06 6.04 1.41
N VAL A 209 -3.49 6.95 2.18
CA VAL A 209 -2.52 7.92 1.67
C VAL A 209 -1.17 7.21 1.57
N VAL A 210 -0.66 7.08 0.36
CA VAL A 210 0.57 6.35 0.06
C VAL A 210 1.62 7.25 -0.58
N ASP A 211 2.88 6.90 -0.39
CA ASP A 211 4.00 7.50 -1.12
C ASP A 211 4.10 6.95 -2.57
N SER A 212 5.09 7.43 -3.32
CA SER A 212 5.32 7.00 -4.70
C SER A 212 5.73 5.53 -4.86
N ALA A 213 6.15 4.88 -3.79
CA ALA A 213 6.45 3.45 -3.73
C ALA A 213 5.26 2.60 -3.23
N GLY A 214 4.13 3.24 -2.91
CA GLY A 214 2.92 2.58 -2.42
C GLY A 214 2.93 2.22 -0.93
N VAL A 215 3.89 2.75 -0.15
CA VAL A 215 3.95 2.61 1.31
C VAL A 215 2.96 3.59 1.94
N VAL A 216 2.14 3.12 2.89
CA VAL A 216 1.21 4.00 3.62
C VAL A 216 2.01 5.00 4.45
N VAL A 217 1.67 6.28 4.34
CA VAL A 217 2.36 7.35 5.08
C VAL A 217 1.75 7.43 6.49
N PRO A 218 2.49 7.03 7.54
CA PRO A 218 1.91 6.74 8.86
C PRO A 218 1.47 7.97 9.67
N ASP A 219 1.77 9.17 9.22
CA ASP A 219 1.31 10.45 9.80
C ASP A 219 0.49 11.28 8.81
N ALA A 220 0.16 10.73 7.63
CA ALA A 220 -0.67 11.46 6.68
C ALA A 220 -2.05 11.76 7.29
N ALA A 221 -2.38 13.04 7.23
CA ALA A 221 -3.61 13.63 7.74
C ALA A 221 -4.28 14.51 6.68
N ASN A 222 -4.21 14.11 5.41
CA ASN A 222 -4.81 14.84 4.30
C ASN A 222 -6.34 14.80 4.39
N PRO A 223 -7.06 15.92 4.15
CA PRO A 223 -8.51 15.90 3.99
C PRO A 223 -8.87 15.25 2.64
N ILE A 224 -9.60 14.13 2.68
CA ILE A 224 -9.99 13.37 1.49
C ILE A 224 -11.47 13.62 1.21
N THR A 225 -11.80 14.11 0.01
CA THR A 225 -13.17 14.24 -0.49
C THR A 225 -13.56 12.97 -1.27
N PHE A 226 -14.70 12.40 -0.94
CA PHE A 226 -15.26 11.21 -1.56
C PHE A 226 -16.45 11.56 -2.45
N GLN A 227 -16.49 10.97 -3.65
CA GLN A 227 -17.59 11.04 -4.58
C GLN A 227 -18.01 9.62 -4.96
N VAL A 228 -19.31 9.33 -4.95
CA VAL A 228 -19.86 8.03 -5.32
C VAL A 228 -20.78 8.21 -6.52
N ALA A 229 -20.47 7.52 -7.61
CA ALA A 229 -21.32 7.40 -8.79
C ALA A 229 -22.04 6.04 -8.78
N ASN A 230 -23.30 6.02 -9.24
CA ASN A 230 -24.15 4.82 -9.29
C ASN A 230 -24.29 4.11 -7.93
N GLY A 231 -24.41 4.90 -6.85
CA GLY A 231 -24.55 4.44 -5.49
C GLY A 231 -24.71 5.66 -4.58
N SER A 232 -24.58 5.47 -3.26
CA SER A 232 -24.61 6.58 -2.32
C SER A 232 -23.63 6.39 -1.17
N LEU A 233 -23.07 7.49 -0.67
CA LEU A 233 -22.24 7.47 0.52
C LEU A 233 -23.12 7.28 1.76
N ALA A 234 -22.77 6.32 2.61
CA ALA A 234 -23.49 5.99 3.85
C ALA A 234 -22.83 6.59 5.09
N GLY A 235 -21.53 6.86 5.03
CA GLY A 235 -20.78 7.50 6.09
C GLY A 235 -19.29 7.43 5.83
N LEU A 236 -18.53 8.22 6.57
CA LEU A 236 -17.08 8.28 6.55
C LEU A 236 -16.53 8.11 7.97
N ASP A 237 -15.38 7.48 8.12
CA ASP A 237 -14.68 7.39 9.40
C ASP A 237 -13.15 7.34 9.19
N ASN A 238 -12.39 7.52 10.27
CA ASN A 238 -10.94 7.35 10.33
C ASN A 238 -10.47 6.75 11.66
N GLY A 239 -11.39 6.42 12.58
CA GLY A 239 -11.04 5.80 13.87
C GLY A 239 -10.41 6.74 14.90
N ARG A 240 -10.24 8.03 14.55
CA ARG A 240 -9.57 9.02 15.40
C ARG A 240 -10.48 9.50 16.53
N GLN A 241 -10.10 9.20 17.77
CA GLN A 241 -10.94 9.43 18.95
C GLN A 241 -11.24 10.91 19.22
N GLU A 242 -10.28 11.79 18.89
CA GLU A 242 -10.36 13.23 19.02
C GLU A 242 -10.82 13.96 17.75
N SER A 243 -11.31 13.24 16.74
CA SER A 243 -11.93 13.88 15.58
C SER A 243 -13.41 14.21 15.86
N ALA A 244 -13.75 15.50 15.78
CA ALA A 244 -15.13 15.99 15.80
C ALA A 244 -15.77 16.07 14.39
N GLU A 245 -15.10 15.54 13.35
CA GLU A 245 -15.62 15.54 11.99
C GLU A 245 -16.92 14.71 11.90
N ASN A 246 -17.87 15.20 11.11
CA ASN A 246 -19.17 14.55 10.92
C ASN A 246 -19.00 13.21 10.17
N TYR A 247 -19.63 12.15 10.67
CA TYR A 247 -19.68 10.84 10.00
C TYR A 247 -20.51 10.89 8.71
N GLN A 248 -21.49 11.78 8.63
CA GLN A 248 -22.36 11.99 7.46
C GLN A 248 -21.89 13.23 6.66
N ALA A 249 -20.68 13.15 6.11
CA ALA A 249 -20.05 14.19 5.30
C ALA A 249 -19.58 13.64 3.95
N SER A 250 -19.14 14.52 3.05
CA SER A 250 -18.49 14.15 1.79
C SER A 250 -16.97 14.15 1.88
N SER A 251 -16.38 14.56 3.01
CA SER A 251 -14.94 14.55 3.23
C SER A 251 -14.56 14.03 4.61
N ARG A 252 -13.40 13.37 4.69
CA ARG A 252 -12.82 12.89 5.94
C ARG A 252 -11.30 13.01 5.90
N THR A 253 -10.73 13.51 6.99
CA THR A 253 -9.28 13.58 7.17
C THR A 253 -8.71 12.19 7.40
N ALA A 254 -7.60 11.85 6.74
CA ALA A 254 -6.87 10.62 7.08
C ALA A 254 -6.37 10.66 8.53
N PHE A 255 -6.29 9.51 9.18
CA PHE A 255 -5.64 9.33 10.46
C PHE A 255 -4.66 8.16 10.35
N ASN A 256 -3.40 8.41 10.67
CA ASN A 256 -2.29 7.49 10.41
C ASN A 256 -2.27 6.97 8.96
N GLY A 257 -2.57 7.86 8.01
CA GLY A 257 -2.63 7.53 6.58
C GLY A 257 -3.90 6.84 6.11
N LEU A 258 -4.90 6.60 6.97
CA LEU A 258 -6.10 5.84 6.64
C LEU A 258 -7.39 6.65 6.81
N ALA A 259 -8.36 6.40 5.93
CA ALA A 259 -9.77 6.78 6.09
C ALA A 259 -10.67 5.67 5.52
N LEU A 260 -11.93 5.66 5.91
CA LEU A 260 -12.95 4.72 5.47
C LEU A 260 -14.12 5.47 4.83
N ALA A 261 -14.58 4.98 3.67
CA ALA A 261 -15.87 5.31 3.10
C ALA A 261 -16.80 4.09 3.11
N MET A 262 -17.95 4.23 3.77
CA MET A 262 -19.03 3.26 3.74
C MET A 262 -19.99 3.64 2.61
N VAL A 263 -20.20 2.74 1.66
CA VAL A 263 -20.93 3.03 0.41
C VAL A 263 -22.08 2.07 0.25
N ARG A 264 -23.29 2.57 0.00
CA ARG A 264 -24.41 1.75 -0.49
C ARG A 264 -24.26 1.57 -1.99
N PRO A 265 -23.98 0.37 -2.48
CA PRO A 265 -23.85 0.14 -3.91
C PRO A 265 -25.21 0.32 -4.61
N GLY A 266 -25.22 0.88 -5.81
CA GLY A 266 -26.42 0.89 -6.66
C GLY A 266 -26.63 -0.45 -7.36
N THR A 267 -27.87 -0.76 -7.77
CA THR A 267 -28.27 -2.05 -8.35
C THR A 267 -28.08 -2.16 -9.87
N GLY A 268 -27.63 -1.08 -10.52
CA GLY A 268 -27.48 -1.02 -11.97
C GLY A 268 -26.26 -1.79 -12.51
N PRO A 269 -26.29 -2.20 -13.80
CA PRO A 269 -25.22 -3.00 -14.42
C PRO A 269 -23.90 -2.23 -14.56
N ALA A 270 -23.92 -0.89 -14.44
CA ALA A 270 -22.73 -0.04 -14.53
C ALA A 270 -21.79 -0.17 -13.33
N GLY A 271 -22.20 -0.83 -12.25
CA GLY A 271 -21.43 -0.90 -11.00
C GLY A 271 -21.35 0.45 -10.28
N THR A 272 -20.94 0.43 -9.02
CA THR A 272 -20.71 1.61 -8.18
C THR A 272 -19.26 2.04 -8.30
N THR A 273 -19.01 3.34 -8.51
CA THR A 273 -17.65 3.88 -8.58
C THR A 273 -17.44 4.89 -7.46
N VAL A 274 -16.35 4.75 -6.72
CA VAL A 274 -15.91 5.65 -5.65
C VAL A 274 -14.65 6.37 -6.12
N THR A 275 -14.66 7.69 -6.05
CA THR A 275 -13.50 8.54 -6.30
C THR A 275 -13.12 9.28 -5.03
N ALA A 276 -11.85 9.24 -4.65
CA ALA A 276 -11.29 9.92 -3.50
C ALA A 276 -10.22 10.91 -3.96
N ARG A 277 -10.33 12.17 -3.52
CA ARG A 277 -9.46 13.27 -3.93
C ARG A 277 -8.91 14.01 -2.73
N ALA A 278 -7.65 14.43 -2.78
CA ALA A 278 -7.06 15.33 -1.81
C ALA A 278 -6.09 16.28 -2.50
N PRO A 279 -5.99 17.55 -2.08
CA PRO A 279 -5.05 18.50 -2.68
C PRO A 279 -3.62 17.97 -2.67
N GLY A 280 -2.96 18.03 -3.84
CA GLY A 280 -1.58 17.61 -4.02
C GLY A 280 -1.34 16.10 -4.14
N LEU A 281 -2.38 15.26 -4.07
CA LEU A 281 -2.28 13.81 -4.24
C LEU A 281 -2.90 13.35 -5.57
N ARG A 282 -2.39 12.25 -6.13
CA ARG A 282 -3.09 11.52 -7.20
C ARG A 282 -4.38 10.90 -6.66
N ASP A 283 -5.47 11.06 -7.39
CA ASP A 283 -6.79 10.58 -6.98
C ASP A 283 -6.88 9.05 -6.94
N GLY A 284 -7.65 8.53 -5.99
CA GLY A 284 -7.98 7.12 -5.90
C GLY A 284 -9.34 6.85 -6.55
N ILE A 285 -9.45 5.80 -7.36
CA ILE A 285 -10.71 5.36 -7.98
C ILE A 285 -10.88 3.85 -7.77
N ALA A 286 -12.07 3.43 -7.32
CA ALA A 286 -12.43 2.02 -7.19
C ALA A 286 -13.85 1.79 -7.75
N THR A 287 -14.04 0.70 -8.50
CA THR A 287 -15.34 0.31 -9.07
C THR A 287 -15.69 -1.13 -8.68
N PHE A 288 -16.93 -1.37 -8.24
CA PHE A 288 -17.43 -2.69 -7.84
C PHE A 288 -18.92 -2.89 -8.19
N GLY A 289 -19.35 -4.14 -8.48
CA GLY A 289 -20.70 -4.48 -8.94
C GLY A 289 -21.57 -5.26 -7.92
N THR A 290 -22.84 -5.48 -8.23
CA THR A 290 -23.86 -6.10 -7.35
C THR A 290 -24.12 -7.59 -7.55
N ASN A 291 -23.65 -8.20 -8.63
CA ASN A 291 -23.67 -9.66 -8.76
C ASN A 291 -22.47 -10.18 -7.99
N GLY A 292 -22.74 -10.95 -6.93
CA GLY A 292 -21.76 -11.44 -5.96
C GLY A 292 -20.40 -11.65 -6.60
N ALA A 293 -19.44 -10.84 -6.16
CA ALA A 293 -18.03 -11.07 -6.40
C ALA A 293 -17.67 -11.61 -7.80
N VAL A 294 -17.89 -10.83 -8.86
CA VAL A 294 -16.79 -10.72 -9.84
C VAL A 294 -15.85 -9.64 -9.32
N PHE A 295 -15.19 -9.95 -8.20
CA PHE A 295 -13.85 -9.46 -8.04
C PHE A 295 -13.06 -10.24 -9.08
N GLY A 296 -12.23 -9.53 -9.85
CA GLY A 296 -10.92 -10.11 -10.03
C GLY A 296 -10.34 -10.29 -8.62
N SER A 297 -10.61 -11.43 -7.98
CA SER A 297 -9.49 -12.20 -7.47
C SER A 297 -8.70 -12.62 -8.71
N GLY A 298 -7.97 -11.66 -9.28
CA GLY A 298 -6.67 -12.06 -9.77
C GLY A 298 -6.06 -12.77 -8.57
N PRO A 299 -5.50 -13.99 -8.70
CA PRO A 299 -4.41 -14.30 -7.81
C PRO A 299 -3.55 -13.02 -7.79
N VAL A 300 -3.31 -12.46 -6.61
CA VAL A 300 -1.95 -11.99 -6.40
C VAL A 300 -1.15 -13.20 -6.83
N PRO A 301 -0.36 -13.16 -7.92
CA PRO A 301 0.73 -14.09 -7.99
C PRO A 301 1.38 -13.89 -6.62
N GLU A 302 1.33 -14.94 -5.78
CA GLU A 302 2.32 -15.18 -4.74
C GLU A 302 3.52 -14.35 -5.12
N ALA A 303 3.89 -13.35 -4.30
CA ALA A 303 4.91 -12.39 -4.65
C ALA A 303 6.08 -13.15 -5.29
N ALA A 304 6.09 -13.20 -6.63
CA ALA A 304 7.26 -13.50 -7.38
C ALA A 304 8.16 -12.38 -6.88
N GLY A 305 9.29 -12.79 -6.27
CA GLY A 305 10.20 -11.88 -5.57
C GLY A 305 10.37 -10.57 -6.35
N PRO A 306 10.67 -9.47 -5.65
CA PRO A 306 10.43 -8.11 -6.12
C PRO A 306 10.65 -7.95 -7.63
N VAL A 307 9.56 -7.86 -8.38
CA VAL A 307 9.62 -7.48 -9.78
C VAL A 307 9.91 -5.99 -9.79
N GLY A 308 11.19 -5.63 -9.87
CA GLY A 308 11.64 -4.24 -9.85
C GLY A 308 11.05 -3.47 -11.04
N VAL A 309 10.06 -2.62 -10.77
CA VAL A 309 9.70 -1.53 -11.69
C VAL A 309 10.74 -0.45 -11.46
N THR A 310 11.59 -0.22 -12.46
CA THR A 310 12.62 0.81 -12.40
C THR A 310 12.35 1.81 -13.51
N ALA A 311 12.43 3.11 -13.20
CA ALA A 311 12.44 4.13 -14.23
C ALA A 311 13.75 4.03 -15.03
N ALA A 312 13.67 4.20 -16.35
CA ALA A 312 14.87 4.37 -17.16
C ALA A 312 15.65 5.62 -16.71
N SER A 313 16.96 5.67 -16.95
CA SER A 313 17.74 6.85 -16.56
C SER A 313 17.60 8.00 -17.55
N ALA A 314 17.18 7.72 -18.79
CA ALA A 314 16.94 8.73 -19.82
C ALA A 314 15.96 8.24 -20.89
N ALA A 315 15.29 9.19 -21.53
CA ALA A 315 14.40 8.97 -22.66
C ALA A 315 14.74 9.87 -23.84
N ASP A 316 14.42 9.41 -25.05
CA ASP A 316 14.56 10.15 -26.30
C ASP A 316 13.34 9.90 -27.20
N ALA A 317 13.13 10.72 -28.24
CA ALA A 317 12.04 10.58 -29.18
C ALA A 317 12.38 11.09 -30.58
N SER A 318 11.64 10.64 -31.60
CA SER A 318 11.72 11.18 -32.97
C SER A 318 11.49 12.69 -33.02
N TYR A 319 10.51 13.17 -32.26
CA TYR A 319 10.05 14.54 -32.28
C TYR A 319 9.34 14.93 -30.98
N SER A 320 9.58 16.15 -30.51
CA SER A 320 8.80 16.81 -29.45
C SER A 320 8.22 18.09 -30.02
N GLY A 321 6.90 18.25 -29.90
CA GLY A 321 6.20 19.35 -30.56
C GLY A 321 6.25 20.69 -29.81
N ALA A 322 6.64 20.68 -28.53
CA ALA A 322 6.87 21.87 -27.73
C ALA A 322 8.10 21.72 -26.81
N PRO A 323 8.77 22.84 -26.42
CA PRO A 323 9.93 22.79 -25.52
C PRO A 323 9.65 22.23 -24.13
N ASN A 324 8.38 22.23 -23.69
CA ASN A 324 7.95 21.70 -22.40
C ASN A 324 7.37 20.27 -22.48
N THR A 325 7.38 19.64 -23.66
CA THR A 325 6.89 18.27 -23.86
C THR A 325 8.01 17.32 -24.29
N VAL A 326 9.12 17.39 -23.56
CA VAL A 326 10.36 16.66 -23.85
C VAL A 326 10.29 15.19 -23.41
N PRO A 327 11.09 14.28 -23.99
CA PRO A 327 11.01 12.86 -23.68
C PRO A 327 11.26 12.51 -22.19
N ALA A 328 12.14 13.26 -21.53
CA ALA A 328 12.46 13.06 -20.11
C ALA A 328 11.24 13.21 -19.19
N ALA A 329 10.22 13.96 -19.60
CA ALA A 329 8.98 14.11 -18.84
C ALA A 329 8.19 12.79 -18.69
N MET A 330 8.44 11.78 -19.54
CA MET A 330 7.84 10.46 -19.36
C MET A 330 8.38 9.72 -18.12
N LEU A 331 9.50 10.18 -17.55
CA LEU A 331 10.26 9.46 -16.52
C LEU A 331 10.29 10.18 -15.17
N ASP A 332 9.73 11.38 -15.07
CA ASP A 332 9.87 12.26 -13.91
C ASP A 332 8.83 11.99 -12.78
N GLY A 333 7.88 11.09 -13.03
CA GLY A 333 6.81 10.74 -12.08
C GLY A 333 5.73 11.81 -11.90
N ASN A 334 5.75 12.88 -12.69
CA ASN A 334 4.79 13.98 -12.62
C ASN A 334 3.77 13.87 -13.77
N ALA A 335 2.54 13.46 -13.45
CA ALA A 335 1.47 13.33 -14.45
C ALA A 335 1.02 14.66 -15.10
N SER A 336 1.51 15.81 -14.62
CA SER A 336 1.25 17.13 -15.21
C SER A 336 2.25 17.50 -16.30
N THR A 337 3.40 16.82 -16.34
CA THR A 337 4.39 16.87 -17.42
C THR A 337 4.23 15.64 -18.30
N TYR A 338 4.63 15.73 -19.57
CA TYR A 338 4.47 14.64 -20.52
C TYR A 338 5.34 14.85 -21.74
N TRP A 339 5.71 13.77 -22.43
CA TRP A 339 6.18 13.88 -23.80
C TRP A 339 4.99 14.00 -24.75
N SER A 340 5.13 14.81 -25.79
CA SER A 340 4.15 14.89 -26.88
C SER A 340 4.79 15.35 -28.18
N ASN A 341 4.33 14.77 -29.28
CA ASN A 341 4.62 15.21 -30.64
C ASN A 341 3.67 16.32 -31.14
N TYR A 342 2.73 16.79 -30.30
CA TYR A 342 1.78 17.84 -30.64
C TYR A 342 2.46 19.18 -30.85
N TYR A 343 2.24 19.77 -32.02
CA TYR A 343 2.69 21.12 -32.34
C TYR A 343 1.59 21.91 -33.04
N LEU A 344 1.60 23.22 -32.83
CA LEU A 344 0.77 24.18 -33.53
C LEU A 344 1.62 25.38 -33.93
N LYS A 345 1.80 25.58 -35.23
CA LYS A 345 2.35 26.81 -35.80
C LYS A 345 1.21 27.55 -36.49
N THR A 346 0.82 28.69 -35.93
CA THR A 346 -0.24 29.53 -36.49
C THR A 346 0.13 29.99 -37.89
N ALA A 347 -0.87 30.19 -38.74
CA ALA A 347 -0.66 30.72 -40.08
C ALA A 347 -0.01 32.11 -40.01
N THR A 348 0.82 32.41 -41.01
CA THR A 348 1.38 33.74 -41.24
C THR A 348 0.86 34.27 -42.58
N GLY A 349 1.18 35.52 -42.93
CA GLY A 349 0.84 36.05 -44.26
C GLY A 349 1.48 35.30 -45.44
N LEU A 350 2.47 34.44 -45.19
CA LEU A 350 3.24 33.72 -46.21
C LEU A 350 3.15 32.19 -46.11
N LEU A 351 2.76 31.64 -44.96
CA LEU A 351 2.75 30.20 -44.70
C LEU A 351 1.42 29.78 -44.06
N PRO A 352 0.80 28.67 -44.51
CA PRO A 352 -0.38 28.12 -43.89
C PRO A 352 -0.07 27.61 -42.47
N GLN A 353 -1.12 27.42 -41.67
CA GLN A 353 -1.01 26.76 -40.36
C GLN A 353 -0.41 25.36 -40.53
N VAL A 354 0.48 24.99 -39.62
CA VAL A 354 1.04 23.64 -39.56
C VAL A 354 0.68 23.03 -38.21
N SER A 355 -0.18 22.00 -38.24
CA SER A 355 -0.73 21.36 -37.03
C SER A 355 -1.25 19.95 -37.31
N SER A 356 -0.56 19.19 -38.16
CA SER A 356 -0.96 17.85 -38.56
C SER A 356 -0.04 16.80 -37.96
N ALA A 357 -0.63 15.75 -37.39
CA ALA A 357 0.09 14.63 -36.79
C ALA A 357 0.92 13.85 -37.83
N HIS A 358 2.08 13.34 -37.41
CA HIS A 358 2.88 12.45 -38.23
C HIS A 358 2.24 11.06 -38.37
N ALA A 359 2.65 10.32 -39.40
CA ALA A 359 2.19 8.95 -39.61
C ALA A 359 2.71 7.99 -38.54
N ALA A 360 3.97 8.18 -38.14
CA ALA A 360 4.62 7.40 -37.11
C ALA A 360 5.64 8.27 -36.37
N ASP A 361 5.87 7.91 -35.11
CA ASP A 361 6.90 8.48 -34.25
C ASP A 361 7.50 7.36 -33.41
N TRP A 362 8.63 7.62 -32.76
CA TRP A 362 9.23 6.67 -31.84
C TRP A 362 9.63 7.36 -30.53
N VAL A 363 9.61 6.59 -29.46
CA VAL A 363 10.24 6.94 -28.18
C VAL A 363 11.22 5.84 -27.79
N SER A 364 12.29 6.20 -27.10
CA SER A 364 13.27 5.24 -26.62
C SER A 364 13.66 5.51 -25.18
N LEU A 365 14.08 4.45 -24.50
CA LEU A 365 14.59 4.45 -23.14
C LEU A 365 16.04 3.98 -23.14
N SER A 366 16.86 4.57 -22.28
CA SER A 366 18.26 4.18 -22.08
C SER A 366 18.63 4.16 -20.60
N GLY A 367 19.79 3.56 -20.29
CA GLY A 367 20.20 3.28 -18.91
C GLY A 367 19.43 2.12 -18.29
N LEU A 368 19.14 1.10 -19.11
CA LEU A 368 18.34 -0.05 -18.74
C LEU A 368 19.18 -1.29 -18.40
N GLU A 369 20.47 -1.13 -18.12
CA GLU A 369 21.36 -2.22 -17.72
C GLU A 369 20.82 -2.97 -16.49
N GLY A 370 21.16 -4.26 -16.37
CA GLY A 370 20.74 -5.12 -15.25
C GLY A 370 19.84 -6.28 -15.67
N ALA A 371 18.89 -6.64 -14.80
CA ALA A 371 18.03 -7.81 -14.98
C ALA A 371 17.18 -7.73 -16.27
N PRO A 372 16.88 -8.87 -16.93
CA PRO A 372 16.08 -8.91 -18.16
C PRO A 372 14.75 -8.15 -18.02
N ILE A 373 14.35 -7.42 -19.06
CA ILE A 373 13.11 -6.67 -19.11
C ILE A 373 12.06 -7.52 -19.78
N ARG A 374 10.88 -7.66 -19.16
CA ARG A 374 9.77 -8.49 -19.67
C ARG A 374 8.56 -7.71 -20.14
N SER A 375 8.48 -6.41 -19.80
CA SER A 375 7.43 -5.54 -20.34
C SER A 375 7.75 -4.06 -20.19
N VAL A 376 7.10 -3.24 -21.01
CA VAL A 376 7.03 -1.77 -20.87
C VAL A 376 5.61 -1.37 -20.49
N GLN A 377 5.47 -0.36 -19.64
CA GLN A 377 4.20 0.31 -19.37
C GLN A 377 4.28 1.75 -19.89
N ALA A 378 3.29 2.20 -20.65
CA ALA A 378 3.22 3.54 -21.20
C ALA A 378 1.80 4.14 -21.04
N SER A 379 1.70 5.26 -20.33
CA SER A 379 0.44 5.99 -20.09
C SER A 379 0.24 7.04 -21.17
N PHE A 380 -0.51 6.72 -22.21
CA PHE A 380 -0.77 7.61 -23.32
C PHE A 380 -1.81 8.69 -22.99
N LEU A 381 -1.63 9.89 -23.55
CA LEU A 381 -2.63 10.95 -23.52
C LEU A 381 -3.76 10.66 -24.50
N VAL A 382 -5.00 10.88 -24.06
CA VAL A 382 -6.20 10.80 -24.92
C VAL A 382 -7.05 12.05 -24.67
N ASN A 383 -7.08 12.95 -25.65
CA ASN A 383 -7.82 14.22 -25.57
C ASN A 383 -8.10 14.77 -26.98
N GLY A 384 -8.58 16.02 -27.09
CA GLY A 384 -8.97 16.62 -28.37
C GLY A 384 -7.87 16.68 -29.44
N SER A 385 -6.59 16.55 -29.06
CA SER A 385 -5.47 16.52 -30.00
C SER A 385 -4.68 15.20 -29.99
N HIS A 386 -4.77 14.42 -28.91
CA HIS A 386 -3.98 13.20 -28.72
C HIS A 386 -4.86 11.95 -28.76
N ALA A 387 -4.35 10.90 -29.39
CA ALA A 387 -5.00 9.60 -29.47
C ALA A 387 -4.06 8.47 -29.04
N LEU A 388 -4.63 7.32 -28.68
CA LEU A 388 -3.84 6.09 -28.59
C LEU A 388 -3.21 5.78 -29.95
N PRO A 389 -1.99 5.21 -29.99
CA PRO A 389 -1.43 4.73 -31.24
C PRO A 389 -2.31 3.60 -31.82
N ALA A 390 -2.27 3.46 -33.15
CA ALA A 390 -2.93 2.37 -33.87
C ALA A 390 -2.20 1.05 -33.63
N THR A 391 -0.87 1.11 -33.64
CA THR A 391 0.03 -0.01 -33.39
C THR A 391 1.22 0.46 -32.58
N ILE A 392 1.78 -0.46 -31.78
CA ILE A 392 3.02 -0.28 -31.05
C ILE A 392 3.94 -1.44 -31.40
N SER A 393 5.16 -1.16 -31.84
CA SER A 393 6.21 -2.18 -31.99
C SER A 393 7.30 -1.91 -30.97
N VAL A 394 7.81 -2.96 -30.32
CA VAL A 394 8.90 -2.84 -29.34
C VAL A 394 10.15 -3.50 -29.90
N SER A 395 11.26 -2.79 -29.80
CA SER A 395 12.58 -3.29 -30.15
C SER A 395 13.59 -3.01 -29.04
N TYR A 396 14.62 -3.85 -28.94
CA TYR A 396 15.71 -3.69 -27.98
C TYR A 396 17.04 -3.57 -28.69
N TRP A 397 17.98 -2.87 -28.07
CA TRP A 397 19.33 -2.72 -28.59
C TRP A 397 20.17 -3.97 -28.32
N ASN A 398 20.62 -4.65 -29.36
CA ASN A 398 21.46 -5.85 -29.24
C ASN A 398 22.97 -5.56 -29.17
N GLY A 399 23.36 -4.28 -29.09
CA GLY A 399 24.75 -3.82 -29.19
C GLY A 399 25.09 -3.12 -30.50
N THR A 400 24.33 -3.38 -31.57
CA THR A 400 24.60 -2.83 -32.92
C THR A 400 23.39 -2.21 -33.59
N THR A 401 22.19 -2.76 -33.37
CA THR A 401 20.94 -2.25 -33.92
C THR A 401 19.78 -2.56 -32.98
N PHE A 402 18.67 -1.85 -33.18
CA PHE A 402 17.39 -2.24 -32.60
C PHE A 402 16.84 -3.45 -33.34
N VAL A 403 16.51 -4.50 -32.59
CA VAL A 403 15.86 -5.72 -33.10
C VAL A 403 14.52 -5.93 -32.40
N PRO A 404 13.50 -6.45 -33.09
CA PRO A 404 12.19 -6.69 -32.48
C PRO A 404 12.28 -7.63 -31.27
N VAL A 405 11.46 -7.37 -30.25
CA VAL A 405 11.27 -8.31 -29.15
C VAL A 405 10.48 -9.54 -29.60
N GLY A 406 10.67 -10.67 -28.93
CA GLY A 406 9.87 -11.89 -29.15
C GLY A 406 8.47 -11.77 -28.54
N ASP A 407 7.48 -12.37 -29.19
CA ASP A 407 6.10 -12.54 -28.71
C ASP A 407 5.45 -11.30 -28.05
N PRO A 408 5.46 -10.11 -28.70
CA PRO A 408 4.87 -8.92 -28.11
C PRO A 408 3.36 -9.08 -27.93
N ARG A 409 2.87 -8.77 -26.73
CA ARG A 409 1.44 -8.73 -26.39
C ARG A 409 1.10 -7.36 -25.82
N ILE A 410 0.18 -6.68 -26.49
CA ILE A 410 -0.27 -5.35 -26.08
C ILE A 410 -1.61 -5.49 -25.37
N GLU A 411 -1.61 -5.11 -24.10
CA GLU A 411 -2.81 -4.90 -23.29
C GLU A 411 -3.07 -3.38 -23.26
N TRP A 412 -3.99 -2.95 -24.12
CA TRP A 412 -4.36 -1.55 -24.23
C TRP A 412 -4.98 -1.03 -22.93
N ALA A 413 -4.68 0.23 -22.59
CA ALA A 413 -5.25 0.89 -21.43
C ALA A 413 -6.79 0.84 -21.47
N PRO A 414 -7.46 0.40 -20.37
CA PRO A 414 -8.92 0.27 -20.33
C PRO A 414 -9.65 1.62 -20.25
N GLY A 415 -8.93 2.72 -20.03
CA GLY A 415 -9.48 4.07 -19.96
C GLY A 415 -8.39 5.14 -19.88
N PRO A 416 -8.77 6.43 -19.95
CA PRO A 416 -7.83 7.55 -19.87
C PRO A 416 -7.02 7.53 -18.58
N GLY A 417 -5.69 7.76 -18.67
CA GLY A 417 -4.79 7.82 -17.52
C GLY A 417 -4.30 6.47 -16.97
N GLN A 418 -4.78 5.35 -17.52
CA GLN A 418 -4.25 4.01 -17.22
C GLN A 418 -3.10 3.65 -18.20
N PRO A 419 -2.09 2.87 -17.77
CA PRO A 419 -0.99 2.49 -18.65
C PRO A 419 -1.42 1.41 -19.66
N THR A 420 -0.96 1.54 -20.89
CA THR A 420 -0.90 0.43 -21.85
C THR A 420 0.30 -0.44 -21.50
N ARG A 421 0.08 -1.74 -21.31
CA ARG A 421 1.14 -2.70 -20.98
C ARG A 421 1.54 -3.47 -22.23
N ILE A 422 2.84 -3.51 -22.50
CA ILE A 422 3.41 -4.24 -23.64
C ILE A 422 4.35 -5.31 -23.09
N ALA A 423 3.86 -6.54 -23.03
CA ALA A 423 4.64 -7.70 -22.60
C ALA A 423 5.40 -8.31 -23.78
N PHE A 424 6.55 -8.91 -23.53
CA PHE A 424 7.34 -9.59 -24.55
C PHE A 424 8.28 -10.63 -23.92
N THR A 425 8.85 -11.50 -24.75
CA THR A 425 9.93 -12.41 -24.34
C THR A 425 11.05 -11.60 -23.68
N PRO A 426 11.48 -11.94 -22.45
CA PRO A 426 12.45 -11.14 -21.70
C PRO A 426 13.74 -10.85 -22.45
N VAL A 427 14.23 -9.61 -22.37
CA VAL A 427 15.47 -9.16 -23.03
C VAL A 427 16.39 -8.41 -22.07
N SER A 428 17.68 -8.77 -22.09
CA SER A 428 18.72 -7.99 -21.41
C SER A 428 19.27 -6.95 -22.38
N THR A 429 19.07 -5.67 -22.06
CA THR A 429 19.44 -4.55 -22.93
C THR A 429 19.67 -3.29 -22.11
N GLY A 430 20.56 -2.41 -22.57
CA GLY A 430 20.69 -1.05 -22.04
C GLY A 430 19.68 -0.06 -22.64
N ARG A 431 18.97 -0.45 -23.73
CA ARG A 431 18.02 0.42 -24.44
C ARG A 431 16.80 -0.33 -24.99
N LEU A 432 15.65 0.33 -24.96
CA LEU A 432 14.40 -0.11 -25.58
C LEU A 432 13.83 1.01 -26.45
N ARG A 433 13.11 0.66 -27.50
CA ARG A 433 12.41 1.61 -28.37
C ARG A 433 10.99 1.13 -28.65
N LEU A 434 10.05 2.06 -28.60
CA LEU A 434 8.66 1.90 -29.02
C LEU A 434 8.46 2.70 -30.30
N ASP A 435 8.12 2.01 -31.38
CA ASP A 435 7.64 2.62 -32.63
C ASP A 435 6.12 2.69 -32.59
N LEU A 436 5.58 3.89 -32.79
CA LEU A 436 4.18 4.23 -32.58
C LEU A 436 3.58 4.71 -33.90
N THR A 437 2.49 4.09 -34.35
CA THR A 437 1.75 4.55 -35.55
C THR A 437 0.53 5.36 -35.12
N SER A 438 0.31 6.53 -35.71
CA SER A 438 -0.88 7.34 -35.42
C SER A 438 -2.17 6.68 -35.93
N ARG A 439 -3.27 6.78 -35.17
CA ARG A 439 -4.62 6.37 -35.63
C ARG A 439 -5.24 7.31 -36.66
N ALA A 440 -4.80 8.56 -36.70
CA ALA A 440 -5.35 9.59 -37.57
C ALA A 440 -4.21 10.45 -38.12
N PRO A 441 -3.32 9.88 -38.95
CA PRO A 441 -2.18 10.61 -39.47
C PRO A 441 -2.63 11.78 -40.35
N ARG A 442 -1.84 12.86 -40.36
CA ARG A 442 -2.10 14.10 -41.11
C ARG A 442 -3.35 14.89 -40.64
N THR A 443 -3.98 14.52 -39.53
CA THR A 443 -5.09 15.26 -38.92
C THR A 443 -4.63 16.02 -37.68
N THR A 444 -5.51 16.86 -37.11
CA THR A 444 -5.28 17.60 -35.86
C THR A 444 -5.52 16.75 -34.59
N THR A 445 -6.03 15.52 -34.74
CA THR A 445 -6.45 14.64 -33.62
C THR A 445 -5.60 13.39 -33.48
N GLY A 446 -4.64 13.18 -34.38
CA GLY A 446 -3.79 11.99 -34.42
C GLY A 446 -2.47 12.10 -33.66
N PHE A 447 -2.26 13.15 -32.86
CA PHE A 447 -1.00 13.30 -32.13
C PHE A 447 -0.85 12.24 -31.03
N LEU A 448 0.38 11.98 -30.63
CA LEU A 448 0.77 10.99 -29.65
C LEU A 448 1.44 11.73 -28.49
N GLY A 449 1.08 11.35 -27.27
CA GLY A 449 1.74 11.83 -26.07
C GLY A 449 1.74 10.76 -25.01
N ILE A 450 2.76 10.78 -24.17
CA ILE A 450 2.98 9.81 -23.09
C ILE A 450 3.25 10.62 -21.82
N ALA A 451 2.39 10.43 -20.81
CA ALA A 451 2.53 11.07 -19.51
C ALA A 451 3.56 10.34 -18.63
N GLU A 452 3.58 9.01 -18.68
CA GLU A 452 4.48 8.22 -17.84
C GLU A 452 4.90 6.94 -18.58
N MET A 453 6.16 6.54 -18.46
CA MET A 453 6.70 5.32 -19.06
C MET A 453 7.67 4.62 -18.11
N SER A 454 7.52 3.30 -17.95
CA SER A 454 8.37 2.49 -17.07
C SER A 454 8.62 1.10 -17.64
N VAL A 455 9.68 0.44 -17.15
CA VAL A 455 10.00 -0.94 -17.49
C VAL A 455 9.78 -1.86 -16.31
N VAL A 456 9.42 -3.11 -16.61
CA VAL A 456 9.24 -4.17 -15.63
C VAL A 456 10.28 -5.24 -15.91
N ARG A 457 11.12 -5.53 -14.91
CA ARG A 457 12.16 -6.55 -15.01
C ARG A 457 11.64 -7.93 -14.59
N GLN A 458 12.38 -8.99 -14.93
CA GLN A 458 12.13 -10.34 -14.44
C GLN A 458 12.51 -10.50 -12.98
#